data_AF-A0A1A8XUC7-F1
#
_entry.id   AF-A0A1A8XUC7-F1
#
_cell.length_a   1.000
_cell.length_b   1.000
_cell.length_c   1.000
_cell.angle_alpha   90.00
_cell.angle_beta   90.00
_cell.angle_gamma   90.00
#
_symmetry.space_group_name_H-M   'P 1'
#
loop_
_entity.id
_entity.type
_entity.pdbx_description
1 polymer ?
#
loop_
_entity_poly.entity_id
_entity_poly.type
_entity_poly.pdbx_seq_one_letter_code
_entity_poly.pdbx_strand_id
1 'polypeptide(L)'
;MLTQAPELYYVDGDLAKGLKGGGNMAAIHLANAVGGNVFLGFISAVAFATILAVVSGLTLSGASAVSHDLYATVFKKGQTDSAHELRVSKITTICLGIVAVFLGIAFEKQNVAYMVMLAFAIACSANFPVLFMSVLWKDCTTKGAVAGGVVGLLSSVILTIVSASVWEAVMGNPKGSALFPYSSPGLFSMSAAFLTIYLVSKMDNSKQAQLERSLYPAQKVRSETGFGAAGASGH
;
A
#
# COMPACT_ATOMS: atom_id res chain seq x y z
N MET A 1 -34.18 7.72 -15.57
CA MET A 1 -33.19 8.80 -15.78
C MET A 1 -31.89 8.33 -16.44
N LEU A 2 -31.10 7.41 -15.87
CA LEU A 2 -29.86 6.91 -16.53
C LEU A 2 -30.11 6.24 -17.91
N THR A 3 -31.26 5.58 -18.08
CA THR A 3 -31.71 4.98 -19.35
C THR A 3 -32.51 5.94 -20.25
N GLN A 4 -32.85 7.13 -19.76
CA GLN A 4 -33.69 8.10 -20.48
C GLN A 4 -32.88 9.15 -21.25
N ALA A 5 -31.62 9.38 -20.86
CA ALA A 5 -30.67 10.24 -21.59
C ALA A 5 -29.27 9.60 -21.59
N PRO A 6 -29.09 8.46 -22.30
CA PRO A 6 -27.86 7.68 -22.24
C PRO A 6 -26.64 8.47 -22.78
N GLU A 7 -26.86 9.44 -23.67
CA GLU A 7 -25.81 10.29 -24.24
C GLU A 7 -25.07 11.16 -23.22
N LEU A 8 -25.69 11.47 -22.08
CA LEU A 8 -25.07 12.27 -21.02
C LEU A 8 -24.09 11.43 -20.17
N TYR A 9 -24.31 10.12 -20.05
CA TYR A 9 -23.62 9.28 -19.08
C TYR A 9 -22.74 8.20 -19.72
N TYR A 10 -23.06 7.77 -20.95
CA TYR A 10 -22.34 6.71 -21.66
C TYR A 10 -21.58 7.25 -22.87
N VAL A 11 -20.46 6.60 -23.22
CA VAL A 11 -19.66 6.98 -24.38
C VAL A 11 -20.51 6.81 -25.64
N ASP A 12 -20.66 7.90 -26.42
CA ASP A 12 -21.54 7.97 -27.59
C ASP A 12 -23.02 7.58 -27.32
N GLY A 13 -23.47 7.61 -26.07
CA GLY A 13 -24.83 7.17 -25.69
C GLY A 13 -25.04 5.65 -25.73
N ASP A 14 -23.98 4.86 -25.90
CA ASP A 14 -24.06 3.41 -25.97
C ASP A 14 -23.65 2.77 -24.64
N LEU A 15 -24.59 2.04 -24.03
CA LEU A 15 -24.40 1.26 -22.81
C LEU A 15 -23.24 0.25 -22.94
N ALA A 16 -23.02 -0.31 -24.13
CA ALA A 16 -21.99 -1.30 -24.40
C ALA A 16 -20.57 -0.69 -24.41
N LYS A 17 -20.45 0.62 -24.68
CA LYS A 17 -19.17 1.35 -24.68
C LYS A 17 -18.76 1.85 -23.29
N GLY A 18 -19.64 1.73 -22.30
CA GLY A 18 -19.36 2.06 -20.90
C GLY A 18 -19.57 3.53 -20.52
N LEU A 19 -19.37 3.84 -19.24
CA LEU A 19 -19.57 5.18 -18.67
C LEU A 19 -18.53 6.18 -19.17
N LYS A 20 -18.96 7.42 -19.44
CA LYS A 20 -18.06 8.55 -19.72
C LYS A 20 -17.14 8.79 -18.52
N GLY A 21 -15.83 8.70 -18.73
CA GLY A 21 -14.83 8.77 -17.65
C GLY A 21 -14.62 7.45 -16.89
N GLY A 22 -15.16 6.34 -17.38
CA GLY A 22 -14.94 4.99 -16.86
C GLY A 22 -15.69 4.68 -15.56
N GLY A 23 -15.42 3.50 -15.00
CA GLY A 23 -16.09 3.00 -13.79
C GLY A 23 -15.89 3.88 -12.55
N ASN A 24 -14.82 4.68 -12.51
CA ASN A 24 -14.53 5.60 -11.39
C ASN A 24 -15.57 6.74 -11.30
N MET A 25 -16.25 7.07 -12.41
CA MET A 25 -17.25 8.16 -12.46
C MET A 25 -18.68 7.71 -12.13
N ALA A 26 -18.88 6.41 -11.84
CA ALA A 26 -20.21 5.85 -11.60
C ALA A 26 -20.97 6.57 -10.47
N ALA A 27 -20.31 6.87 -9.35
CA ALA A 27 -20.93 7.55 -8.22
C ALA A 27 -21.32 9.01 -8.54
N ILE A 28 -20.49 9.73 -9.30
CA ILE A 28 -20.74 11.13 -9.70
C ILE A 28 -21.89 11.21 -10.69
N HIS A 29 -21.90 10.31 -11.69
CA HIS A 29 -22.98 10.21 -12.66
C HIS A 29 -24.31 9.82 -12.01
N LEU A 30 -24.28 8.92 -11.02
CA LEU A 30 -25.48 8.56 -10.26
C LEU A 30 -25.99 9.75 -9.43
N ALA A 31 -25.10 10.51 -8.79
CA ALA A 31 -25.48 11.70 -8.04
C ALA A 31 -26.16 12.75 -8.93
N ASN A 32 -25.64 12.96 -10.14
CA ASN A 32 -26.26 13.84 -11.13
C ASN A 32 -27.64 13.33 -11.56
N ALA A 33 -27.74 12.03 -11.84
CA ALA A 33 -28.97 11.42 -12.32
C ALA A 33 -30.09 11.40 -11.25
N VAL A 34 -29.75 11.36 -9.96
CA VAL A 34 -30.74 11.29 -8.86
C VAL A 34 -31.12 12.67 -8.33
N GLY A 35 -30.16 13.60 -8.23
CA GLY A 35 -30.37 14.88 -7.55
C GLY A 35 -29.90 16.11 -8.32
N GLY A 36 -29.60 15.97 -9.62
CA GLY A 36 -29.21 17.07 -10.50
C GLY A 36 -27.92 17.77 -10.08
N ASN A 37 -27.78 19.04 -10.48
CA ASN A 37 -26.55 19.81 -10.27
C ASN A 37 -26.25 20.10 -8.79
N VAL A 38 -27.29 20.23 -7.95
CA VAL A 38 -27.12 20.49 -6.51
C VAL A 38 -26.50 19.27 -5.82
N PHE A 39 -27.04 18.07 -6.11
CA PHE A 39 -26.52 16.85 -5.50
C PHE A 39 -25.18 16.41 -6.09
N LEU A 40 -24.96 16.65 -7.39
CA LEU A 40 -23.63 16.53 -7.99
C LEU A 40 -22.62 17.43 -7.25
N GLY A 41 -22.92 18.72 -7.10
CA GLY A 41 -22.02 19.68 -6.44
C GLY A 41 -21.71 19.28 -4.99
N PHE A 42 -22.73 18.80 -4.26
CA PHE A 42 -22.56 18.29 -2.90
C PHE A 42 -21.64 17.06 -2.85
N ILE A 43 -21.90 16.03 -3.66
CA ILE A 43 -21.08 14.81 -3.71
C ILE A 43 -19.66 15.12 -4.17
N SER A 44 -19.49 16.01 -5.15
CA SER A 44 -18.17 16.48 -5.60
C SER A 44 -17.41 17.18 -4.47
N ALA A 45 -18.07 18.02 -3.66
CA ALA A 45 -17.43 18.67 -2.51
C ALA A 45 -17.00 17.66 -1.43
N VAL A 46 -17.85 16.68 -1.12
CA VAL A 46 -17.54 15.60 -0.16
C VAL A 46 -16.38 14.72 -0.67
N ALA A 47 -16.40 14.34 -1.95
CA ALA A 47 -15.32 13.58 -2.56
C ALA A 47 -14.00 14.36 -2.51
N PHE A 48 -14.02 15.65 -2.83
CA PHE A 48 -12.84 16.51 -2.75
C PHE A 48 -12.28 16.60 -1.33
N ALA A 49 -13.13 16.85 -0.34
CA ALA A 49 -12.73 16.94 1.06
C ALA A 49 -12.12 15.63 1.58
N THR A 50 -12.72 14.48 1.24
CA THR A 50 -12.21 13.17 1.65
C THR A 50 -10.88 12.81 0.99
N ILE A 51 -10.70 13.15 -0.30
CA ILE A 51 -9.42 12.97 -0.99
C ILE A 51 -8.34 13.81 -0.32
N LEU A 52 -8.58 15.09 -0.05
CA LEU A 52 -7.60 15.95 0.63
C LEU A 52 -7.23 15.41 2.01
N ALA A 53 -8.20 14.93 2.78
CA ALA A 53 -7.95 14.34 4.09
C ALA A 53 -7.05 13.10 4.02
N VAL A 54 -7.36 12.16 3.11
CA VAL A 54 -6.59 10.92 2.93
C VAL A 54 -5.20 11.20 2.38
N VAL A 55 -5.09 12.05 1.36
CA VAL A 55 -3.80 12.43 0.75
C VAL A 55 -2.91 13.11 1.78
N SER A 56 -3.43 14.04 2.58
CA SER A 56 -2.66 14.69 3.64
C SER A 56 -2.16 13.67 4.67
N GLY A 57 -3.02 12.75 5.11
CA GLY A 57 -2.65 11.71 6.07
C GLY A 57 -1.56 10.77 5.55
N LEU A 58 -1.72 10.24 4.32
CA LEU A 58 -0.75 9.34 3.70
C LEU A 58 0.58 10.06 3.38
N THR A 59 0.52 11.32 2.95
CA THR A 59 1.73 12.10 2.62
C THR A 59 2.52 12.42 3.88
N LEU A 60 1.86 12.81 4.97
CA LEU A 60 2.53 13.07 6.25
C LEU A 60 3.14 11.78 6.81
N SER A 61 2.39 10.68 6.78
CA SER A 61 2.87 9.36 7.20
C SER A 61 4.10 8.91 6.38
N GLY A 62 4.02 9.04 5.06
CA GLY A 62 5.13 8.71 4.15
C GLY A 62 6.36 9.60 4.37
N ALA A 63 6.17 10.91 4.50
CA ALA A 63 7.27 11.84 4.77
C ALA A 63 7.93 11.58 6.14
N SER A 64 7.13 11.22 7.15
CA SER A 64 7.63 10.83 8.46
C SER A 64 8.43 9.53 8.40
N ALA A 65 7.91 8.49 7.72
CA ALA A 65 8.62 7.23 7.56
C ALA A 65 9.97 7.43 6.84
N VAL A 66 10.01 8.21 5.77
CA VAL A 66 11.27 8.51 5.07
C VAL A 66 12.24 9.33 5.94
N SER A 67 11.74 10.30 6.71
CA SER A 67 12.59 11.12 7.57
C SER A 67 13.17 10.33 8.74
N HIS A 68 12.38 9.46 9.35
CA HIS A 68 12.79 8.68 10.51
C HIS A 68 13.59 7.43 10.11
N ASP A 69 13.08 6.63 9.17
CA ASP A 69 13.68 5.36 8.78
C ASP A 69 14.86 5.56 7.84
N LEU A 70 14.74 6.46 6.86
CA LEU A 70 15.82 6.71 5.91
C LEU A 70 16.80 7.75 6.46
N TYR A 71 16.34 8.95 6.84
CA TYR A 71 17.26 10.02 7.20
C TYR A 71 17.85 9.87 8.61
N ALA A 72 17.04 9.68 9.66
CA ALA A 72 17.55 9.58 11.02
C ALA A 72 18.28 8.26 11.30
N THR A 73 17.72 7.14 10.82
CA THR A 73 18.25 5.80 11.10
C THR A 73 19.37 5.38 10.13
N VAL A 74 19.18 5.53 8.82
CA VAL A 74 20.17 5.08 7.82
C VAL A 74 21.26 6.12 7.57
N PHE A 75 20.91 7.40 7.34
CA PHE A 75 21.89 8.43 7.00
C PHE A 75 22.61 9.03 8.21
N LYS A 76 21.89 9.34 9.30
CA LYS A 76 22.45 10.09 10.43
C LYS A 76 22.74 9.28 11.69
N LYS A 77 22.47 7.96 11.70
CA LYS A 77 22.79 7.01 12.77
C LYS A 77 22.46 7.54 14.19
N GLY A 78 21.33 8.22 14.34
CA GLY A 78 20.84 8.71 15.64
C GLY A 78 21.42 10.05 16.13
N GLN A 79 22.14 10.82 15.31
CA GLN A 79 22.56 12.20 15.65
C GLN A 79 21.74 13.24 14.87
N THR A 80 20.41 13.23 14.94
CA THR A 80 19.56 14.26 14.29
C THR A 80 19.31 15.45 15.19
N ASP A 81 19.37 16.63 14.58
CA ASP A 81 18.85 17.87 15.17
C ASP A 81 17.41 18.00 14.66
N SER A 82 16.44 18.15 15.56
CA SER A 82 15.01 18.10 15.25
C SER A 82 14.61 19.11 14.17
N ALA A 83 15.32 20.25 14.10
CA ALA A 83 15.12 21.27 13.07
C ALA A 83 15.49 20.79 11.65
N HIS A 84 16.52 19.95 11.52
CA HIS A 84 16.92 19.36 10.24
C HIS A 84 15.98 18.23 9.82
N GLU A 85 15.48 17.46 10.76
CA GLU A 85 14.51 16.39 10.50
C GLU A 85 13.19 16.95 9.95
N LEU A 86 12.67 18.03 10.55
CA LEU A 86 11.50 18.74 10.05
C LEU A 86 11.71 19.31 8.64
N ARG A 87 12.93 19.75 8.31
CA ARG A 87 13.25 20.29 6.98
C ARG A 87 13.30 19.18 5.93
N VAL A 88 13.88 18.03 6.25
CA VAL A 88 13.91 16.85 5.37
C VAL A 88 12.51 16.30 5.15
N SER A 89 11.68 16.26 6.20
CA SER A 89 10.27 15.86 6.09
C SER A 89 9.50 16.75 5.12
N LYS A 90 9.61 18.08 5.24
CA LYS A 90 8.96 19.03 4.32
C LYS A 90 9.43 18.87 2.86
N ILE A 91 10.74 18.70 2.63
CA ILE A 91 11.27 18.50 1.27
C ILE A 91 10.74 17.16 0.71
N THR A 92 10.74 16.11 1.52
CA THR A 92 10.20 14.80 1.13
C THR A 92 8.73 14.89 0.77
N THR A 93 7.91 15.59 1.56
CA THR A 93 6.49 15.84 1.25
C THR A 93 6.31 16.49 -0.13
N ILE A 94 7.10 17.50 -0.46
CA ILE A 94 7.02 18.18 -1.76
C ILE A 94 7.42 17.23 -2.88
N CYS A 95 8.53 16.52 -2.75
CA CYS A 95 8.99 15.54 -3.74
C CYS A 95 7.96 14.42 -3.94
N LEU A 96 7.41 13.87 -2.86
CA LEU A 96 6.39 12.83 -2.90
C LEU A 96 5.13 13.34 -3.62
N GLY A 97 4.72 14.58 -3.36
CA GLY A 97 3.58 15.22 -4.02
C GLY A 97 3.79 15.38 -5.52
N ILE A 98 4.97 15.84 -5.95
CA ILE A 98 5.30 15.99 -7.38
C ILE A 98 5.25 14.62 -8.09
N VAL A 99 5.84 13.59 -7.48
CA VAL A 99 5.81 12.23 -8.03
C VAL A 99 4.39 11.67 -8.08
N ALA A 100 3.59 11.90 -7.03
CA ALA A 100 2.20 11.46 -6.99
C ALA A 100 1.34 12.12 -8.08
N VAL A 101 1.52 13.42 -8.34
CA VAL A 101 0.82 14.13 -9.43
C VAL A 101 1.23 13.56 -10.79
N PHE A 102 2.53 13.34 -11.01
CA PHE A 102 3.03 12.78 -12.27
C PHE A 102 2.48 11.37 -12.53
N LEU A 103 2.51 10.49 -11.53
CA LEU A 103 1.94 9.16 -11.61
C LEU A 103 0.42 9.20 -11.79
N GLY A 104 -0.28 10.12 -11.13
CA GLY A 104 -1.72 10.31 -11.28
C GLY A 104 -2.12 10.65 -12.71
N ILE A 105 -1.37 11.54 -13.37
CA ILE A 105 -1.58 11.89 -14.80
C ILE A 105 -1.27 10.69 -15.70
N ALA A 106 -0.16 9.99 -15.45
CA ALA A 106 0.25 8.84 -16.25
C ALA A 106 -0.79 7.69 -16.22
N PHE A 107 -1.47 7.49 -15.09
CA PHE A 107 -2.44 6.42 -14.89
C PHE A 107 -3.91 6.89 -14.86
N GLU A 108 -4.21 8.10 -15.35
CA GLU A 108 -5.57 8.70 -15.27
C GLU A 108 -6.66 7.84 -15.95
N LYS A 109 -6.28 7.07 -16.97
CA LYS A 109 -7.20 6.23 -17.77
C LYS A 109 -7.47 4.87 -17.13
N GLN A 110 -6.76 4.54 -16.06
CA GLN A 110 -6.88 3.26 -15.37
C GLN A 110 -7.94 3.33 -14.26
N ASN A 111 -8.49 2.18 -13.89
CA ASN A 111 -9.38 2.10 -12.75
C ASN A 111 -8.58 2.32 -11.45
N VAL A 112 -8.92 3.37 -10.69
CA VAL A 112 -8.15 3.75 -9.50
C VAL A 112 -8.32 2.69 -8.40
N ALA A 113 -9.53 2.17 -8.22
CA ALA A 113 -9.80 1.12 -7.23
C ALA A 113 -8.97 -0.14 -7.52
N TYR A 114 -8.77 -0.46 -8.80
CA TYR A 114 -7.95 -1.56 -9.23
C TYR A 114 -6.45 -1.34 -8.93
N MET A 115 -5.91 -0.16 -9.26
CA MET A 115 -4.52 0.19 -8.96
C MET A 115 -4.23 0.18 -7.45
N VAL A 116 -5.15 0.71 -6.65
CA VAL A 116 -5.03 0.70 -5.18
C VAL A 116 -5.06 -0.74 -4.65
N MET A 117 -5.91 -1.61 -5.18
CA MET A 117 -5.95 -3.02 -4.79
C MET A 117 -4.62 -3.75 -5.08
N LEU A 118 -4.00 -3.50 -6.23
CA LEU A 118 -2.69 -4.07 -6.56
C LEU A 118 -1.60 -3.56 -5.61
N ALA A 119 -1.56 -2.25 -5.34
CA ALA A 119 -0.59 -1.68 -4.40
C ALA A 119 -0.74 -2.28 -2.99
N PHE A 120 -1.97 -2.44 -2.50
CA PHE A 120 -2.24 -3.09 -1.22
C PHE A 120 -1.86 -4.57 -1.21
N ALA A 121 -2.07 -5.31 -2.31
CA ALA A 121 -1.66 -6.71 -2.41
C ALA A 121 -0.13 -6.87 -2.26
N ILE A 122 0.63 -5.97 -2.87
CA ILE A 122 2.10 -5.94 -2.74
C ILE A 122 2.50 -5.58 -1.30
N ALA A 123 1.94 -4.51 -0.74
CA ALA A 123 2.23 -4.07 0.62
C ALA A 123 1.89 -5.15 1.66
N CYS A 124 0.73 -5.81 1.51
CA CYS A 124 0.31 -6.89 2.39
C CYS A 124 1.26 -8.09 2.30
N SER A 125 1.71 -8.46 1.10
CA SER A 125 2.62 -9.60 0.90
C SER A 125 3.97 -9.44 1.62
N ALA A 126 4.47 -8.21 1.76
CA ALA A 126 5.73 -7.95 2.46
C ALA A 126 5.52 -7.76 3.97
N ASN A 127 4.48 -7.01 4.37
CA ASN A 127 4.31 -6.57 5.75
C ASN A 127 3.56 -7.58 6.62
N PHE A 128 2.50 -8.20 6.10
CA PHE A 128 1.64 -9.07 6.89
C PHE A 128 2.38 -10.31 7.40
N PRO A 129 3.14 -11.06 6.58
CA PRO A 129 3.87 -12.24 7.07
C PRO A 129 4.91 -11.89 8.14
N VAL A 130 5.61 -10.76 7.96
CA VAL A 130 6.63 -10.29 8.89
C VAL A 130 6.00 -9.91 10.23
N LEU A 131 4.95 -9.11 10.22
CA LEU A 131 4.24 -8.70 11.44
C LEU A 131 3.59 -9.89 12.15
N PHE A 132 2.92 -10.78 11.39
CA PHE A 132 2.26 -11.95 11.95
C PHE A 132 3.25 -12.90 12.64
N MET A 133 4.36 -13.24 11.96
CA MET A 133 5.39 -14.09 12.55
C MET A 133 6.12 -13.42 13.70
N SER A 134 6.40 -12.11 13.62
CA SER A 134 7.07 -11.38 14.69
C SER A 134 6.27 -11.29 15.99
N VAL A 135 4.93 -11.32 15.92
CA VAL A 135 4.08 -11.22 17.11
C VAL A 135 3.71 -12.59 17.66
N LEU A 136 3.43 -13.57 16.80
CA LEU A 136 2.83 -14.85 17.21
C LEU A 136 3.81 -16.03 17.24
N TRP A 137 5.00 -15.88 16.66
CA TRP A 137 5.97 -16.97 16.57
C TRP A 137 7.26 -16.70 17.32
N LYS A 138 7.48 -17.51 18.36
CA LYS A 138 8.63 -17.42 19.28
C LYS A 138 10.00 -17.53 18.61
N ASP A 139 10.07 -18.20 17.47
CA ASP A 139 11.33 -18.46 16.77
C ASP A 139 11.56 -17.47 15.62
N CYS A 140 10.72 -16.43 15.46
CA CYS A 140 10.92 -15.39 14.46
C CYS A 140 12.22 -14.63 14.74
N THR A 141 13.10 -14.53 13.74
CA THR A 141 14.40 -13.85 13.87
C THR A 141 14.45 -12.59 13.02
N THR A 142 15.24 -11.60 13.40
CA THR A 142 15.42 -10.38 12.58
C THR A 142 15.87 -10.70 11.16
N LYS A 143 16.78 -11.67 10.97
CA LYS A 143 17.24 -12.07 9.63
C LYS A 143 16.14 -12.74 8.82
N GLY A 144 15.33 -13.60 9.45
CA GLY A 144 14.20 -14.25 8.78
C GLY A 144 13.09 -13.27 8.42
N ALA A 145 12.81 -12.30 9.29
CA ALA A 145 11.88 -11.20 9.02
C ALA A 145 12.34 -10.35 7.84
N VAL A 146 13.61 -9.95 7.79
CA VAL A 146 14.17 -9.16 6.68
C VAL A 146 14.20 -9.97 5.39
N ALA A 147 14.72 -11.20 5.40
CA ALA A 147 14.78 -12.04 4.21
C ALA A 147 13.37 -12.36 3.68
N GLY A 148 12.43 -12.67 4.57
CA GLY A 148 11.04 -12.93 4.22
C GLY A 148 10.30 -11.72 3.67
N GLY A 149 10.49 -10.54 4.28
CA GLY A 149 9.93 -9.28 3.79
C GLY A 149 10.49 -8.91 2.41
N VAL A 150 11.79 -9.06 2.19
CA VAL A 150 12.44 -8.82 0.89
C VAL A 150 11.96 -9.80 -0.17
N VAL A 151 11.91 -11.10 0.14
CA VAL A 151 11.40 -12.12 -0.79
C VAL A 151 9.92 -11.91 -1.08
N GLY A 152 9.10 -11.56 -0.07
CA GLY A 152 7.70 -11.23 -0.23
C GLY A 152 7.48 -10.02 -1.14
N LEU A 153 8.26 -8.95 -0.94
CA LEU A 153 8.24 -7.75 -1.77
C LEU A 153 8.66 -8.06 -3.22
N LEU A 154 9.84 -8.67 -3.40
CA LEU A 154 10.37 -8.98 -4.74
C LEU A 154 9.44 -9.92 -5.49
N SER A 155 8.99 -11.01 -4.85
CA SER A 155 8.05 -11.95 -5.44
C SER A 155 6.74 -11.27 -5.81
N SER A 156 6.18 -10.44 -4.94
CA SER A 156 4.93 -9.74 -5.23
C SER A 156 5.08 -8.72 -6.38
N VAL A 157 6.17 -7.96 -6.43
CA VAL A 157 6.44 -7.02 -7.52
C VAL A 157 6.64 -7.76 -8.85
N ILE A 158 7.49 -8.79 -8.87
CA ILE A 158 7.76 -9.57 -10.08
C ILE A 158 6.48 -10.23 -10.59
N LEU A 159 5.74 -10.90 -9.71
CA LEU A 159 4.48 -11.55 -10.09
C LEU A 159 3.43 -10.53 -10.53
N THR A 160 3.38 -9.34 -9.92
CA THR A 160 2.44 -8.29 -10.31
C THR A 160 2.79 -7.74 -11.70
N ILE A 161 4.06 -7.49 -11.99
CA ILE A 161 4.52 -7.02 -13.32
C ILE A 161 4.24 -8.06 -14.41
N VAL A 162 4.47 -9.34 -14.11
CA VAL A 162 4.30 -10.46 -15.06
C VAL A 162 2.84 -10.91 -15.18
N SER A 163 1.98 -10.53 -14.21
CA SER A 163 0.56 -10.86 -14.25
C SER A 163 -0.19 -10.06 -15.31
N ALA A 164 -1.31 -10.61 -15.79
CA ALA A 164 -2.24 -9.94 -16.70
C ALA A 164 -2.67 -8.55 -16.19
N SER A 165 -2.64 -8.37 -14.87
CA SER A 165 -3.01 -7.14 -14.17
C SER A 165 -2.19 -5.91 -14.54
N VAL A 166 -0.90 -6.09 -14.84
CA VAL A 166 -0.02 -4.99 -15.27
C VAL A 166 0.42 -5.21 -16.70
N TRP A 167 0.77 -6.44 -17.06
CA TRP A 167 1.27 -6.78 -18.38
C TRP A 167 0.25 -6.52 -19.50
N GLU A 168 -1.03 -6.85 -19.25
CA GLU A 168 -2.08 -6.67 -20.26
C GLU A 168 -2.85 -5.37 -20.01
N ALA A 169 -3.28 -5.10 -18.77
CA ALA A 169 -4.16 -3.97 -18.48
C ALA A 169 -3.44 -2.61 -18.44
N VAL A 170 -2.17 -2.57 -18.06
CA VAL A 170 -1.39 -1.32 -17.91
C VAL A 170 -0.43 -1.11 -19.08
N MET A 171 0.25 -2.18 -19.52
CA MET A 171 1.29 -2.13 -20.55
C MET A 171 0.76 -2.36 -21.98
N GLY A 172 -0.51 -2.78 -22.14
CA GLY A 172 -1.17 -2.89 -23.44
C GLY A 172 -0.75 -4.09 -24.30
N ASN A 173 -0.09 -5.09 -23.71
CA ASN A 173 0.31 -6.31 -24.43
C ASN A 173 -0.91 -7.23 -24.74
N PRO A 174 -0.84 -8.07 -25.78
CA PRO A 174 -1.96 -8.91 -26.20
C PRO A 174 -2.46 -9.86 -25.10
N LYS A 175 -3.79 -9.89 -24.93
CA LYS A 175 -4.49 -10.71 -23.92
C LYS A 175 -4.11 -12.19 -24.05
N GLY A 176 -3.62 -12.79 -22.97
CA GLY A 176 -3.14 -14.17 -22.94
C GLY A 176 -1.62 -14.34 -23.06
N SER A 177 -0.85 -13.24 -23.12
CA SER A 177 0.62 -13.27 -23.16
C SER A 177 1.27 -13.19 -21.78
N ALA A 178 0.47 -13.09 -20.71
CA ALA A 178 0.98 -13.08 -19.35
C ALA A 178 1.55 -14.46 -18.97
N LEU A 179 2.83 -14.51 -18.60
CA LEU A 179 3.48 -15.73 -18.06
C LEU A 179 2.79 -16.23 -16.77
N PHE A 180 2.05 -15.37 -16.07
CA PHE A 180 1.29 -15.72 -14.88
C PHE A 180 -0.18 -15.29 -15.02
N PRO A 181 -1.08 -16.19 -15.46
CA PRO A 181 -2.50 -15.89 -15.71
C PRO A 181 -3.36 -15.84 -14.44
N TYR A 182 -2.77 -15.91 -13.24
CA TYR A 182 -3.53 -15.87 -11.99
C TYR A 182 -3.77 -14.43 -11.54
N SER A 183 -5.05 -14.08 -11.35
CA SER A 183 -5.50 -12.77 -10.85
C SER A 183 -5.05 -12.44 -9.43
N SER A 184 -4.44 -13.37 -8.70
CA SER A 184 -3.99 -13.18 -7.32
C SER A 184 -2.53 -13.62 -7.14
N PRO A 185 -1.56 -12.82 -7.62
CA PRO A 185 -0.14 -13.04 -7.32
C PRO A 185 0.15 -12.98 -5.81
N GLY A 186 -0.71 -12.28 -5.05
CA GLY A 186 -0.63 -12.13 -3.60
C GLY A 186 -0.61 -13.45 -2.82
N LEU A 187 -1.38 -14.46 -3.25
CA LEU A 187 -1.42 -15.75 -2.55
C LEU A 187 -0.07 -16.46 -2.59
N PHE A 188 0.61 -16.40 -3.73
CA PHE A 188 1.92 -17.03 -3.93
C PHE A 188 3.05 -16.23 -3.28
N SER A 189 3.05 -14.89 -3.43
CA SER A 189 4.06 -14.05 -2.80
C SER A 189 4.00 -14.09 -1.27
N MET A 190 2.78 -14.09 -0.71
CA MET A 190 2.58 -14.15 0.74
C MET A 190 2.96 -15.52 1.30
N SER A 191 2.64 -16.61 0.60
CA SER A 191 3.08 -17.96 0.99
C SER A 191 4.59 -18.11 0.91
N ALA A 192 5.23 -17.59 -0.14
CA ALA A 192 6.69 -17.58 -0.28
C ALA A 192 7.37 -16.77 0.83
N ALA A 193 6.79 -15.63 1.23
CA ALA A 193 7.26 -14.84 2.35
C ALA A 193 7.19 -15.63 3.66
N PHE A 194 6.05 -16.25 3.98
CA PHE A 194 5.90 -17.09 5.18
C PHE A 194 6.90 -18.25 5.22
N LEU A 195 7.07 -18.96 4.10
CA LEU A 195 8.03 -20.06 3.99
C LEU A 195 9.47 -19.57 4.18
N THR A 196 9.82 -18.42 3.60
CA THR A 196 11.16 -17.84 3.75
C THR A 196 11.42 -17.42 5.18
N ILE A 197 10.47 -16.74 5.84
CA ILE A 197 10.59 -16.39 7.26
C ILE A 197 10.79 -17.65 8.10
N TYR A 198 10.01 -18.70 7.83
CA TYR A 198 10.09 -19.95 8.55
C TYR A 198 11.46 -20.62 8.40
N LEU A 199 11.93 -20.80 7.16
CA LEU A 199 13.18 -21.49 6.85
C LEU A 199 14.40 -20.72 7.37
N VAL A 200 14.48 -19.41 7.11
CA VAL A 200 15.61 -18.58 7.53
C VAL A 200 15.64 -18.44 9.05
N SER A 201 14.48 -18.25 9.70
CA SER A 201 14.44 -18.13 11.16
C SER A 201 14.77 -19.42 11.90
N LYS A 202 14.45 -20.58 11.31
CA LYS A 202 14.82 -21.88 11.88
C LYS A 202 16.31 -22.20 11.67
N MET A 203 16.88 -21.75 10.55
CA MET A 203 18.29 -21.94 10.22
C MET A 203 19.22 -20.93 10.91
N ASP A 204 18.69 -19.77 11.33
CA ASP A 204 19.46 -18.77 12.06
C ASP A 204 19.72 -19.21 13.51
N ASN A 205 20.99 -19.56 13.77
CA ASN A 205 21.52 -19.87 15.09
C ASN A 205 22.39 -18.73 15.65
N SER A 206 22.22 -17.50 15.16
CA SER A 206 22.98 -16.35 15.65
C SER A 206 22.72 -16.05 17.12
N LYS A 207 23.69 -15.42 17.80
CA LYS A 207 23.54 -14.94 19.19
C LYS A 207 22.35 -13.99 19.34
N GLN A 208 22.05 -13.22 18.31
CA GLN A 208 20.92 -12.29 18.26
C GLN A 208 19.58 -13.04 18.19
N ALA A 209 19.49 -14.10 17.39
CA ALA A 209 18.31 -14.97 17.35
C ALA A 209 18.04 -15.67 18.70
N GLN A 210 19.08 -16.09 19.41
CA GLN A 210 18.94 -16.67 20.75
C GLN A 210 18.43 -15.64 21.77
N LEU A 211 18.90 -14.40 21.68
CA LEU A 211 18.45 -13.29 22.52
C LEU A 211 16.98 -12.95 22.23
N GLU A 212 16.59 -12.83 20.96
CA GLU A 212 15.21 -12.60 20.53
C GLU A 212 14.25 -13.68 21.05
N ARG A 213 14.63 -14.96 20.93
CA ARG A 213 13.86 -16.10 21.48
C ARG A 213 13.71 -16.02 23.00
N SER A 214 14.73 -15.54 23.71
CA SER A 214 14.69 -15.39 25.17
C SER A 214 13.80 -14.22 25.64
N LEU A 215 13.65 -13.19 24.81
CA LEU A 215 12.82 -12.00 25.10
C LEU A 215 11.35 -12.21 24.75
N TYR A 216 11.04 -13.19 23.89
CA TYR A 216 9.68 -13.48 23.45
C TYR A 216 8.66 -13.70 24.58
N PRO A 217 8.94 -14.41 25.69
CA PRO A 217 7.99 -14.56 26.79
C PRO A 217 7.58 -13.21 27.41
N ALA A 218 8.53 -12.30 27.58
CA ALA A 218 8.25 -10.95 28.09
C ALA A 218 7.44 -10.12 27.08
N GLN A 219 7.75 -10.25 25.79
CA GLN A 219 6.98 -9.63 24.71
C GLN A 219 5.53 -10.15 24.69
N LYS A 220 5.33 -11.47 24.83
CA LYS A 220 4.01 -12.11 24.86
C LYS A 220 3.16 -11.61 26.02
N VAL A 221 3.74 -11.55 27.22
CA VAL A 221 3.06 -10.99 28.41
C VAL A 221 2.68 -9.53 28.16
N ARG A 222 3.58 -8.72 27.60
CA ARG A 222 3.30 -7.32 27.27
C ARG A 222 2.22 -7.15 26.21
N SER A 223 2.16 -8.02 25.20
CA SER A 223 1.12 -7.98 24.17
C SER A 223 -0.26 -8.43 24.68
N GLU A 224 -0.31 -9.41 25.59
CA GLU A 224 -1.57 -9.96 26.12
C GLU A 224 -2.12 -9.15 27.29
N THR A 225 -1.25 -8.54 28.10
CA THR A 225 -1.66 -7.84 29.35
C THR A 225 -1.49 -6.33 29.29
N GLY A 226 -0.79 -5.80 28.28
CA GLY A 226 -0.44 -4.37 28.20
C GLY A 226 0.57 -3.90 29.24
N PHE A 227 1.09 -4.80 30.08
CA PHE A 227 2.00 -4.46 31.17
C PHE A 227 3.32 -3.88 30.64
N GLY A 228 3.62 -2.62 31.00
CA GLY A 228 4.82 -1.91 30.53
C GLY A 228 4.70 -1.23 29.16
N ALA A 229 3.55 -1.26 28.48
CA ALA A 229 3.34 -0.53 27.22
C ALA A 229 3.44 1.00 27.35
N ALA A 230 3.19 1.54 28.55
CA ALA A 230 3.14 2.99 28.81
C ALA A 230 4.51 3.69 28.95
N GLY A 231 5.64 2.98 28.91
CA GLY A 231 6.95 3.53 29.24
C GLY A 231 7.72 4.26 28.13
N ALA A 232 7.20 4.35 26.90
CA ALA A 232 7.93 4.93 25.77
C ALA A 232 7.07 5.94 24.99
N SER A 233 6.85 7.11 25.58
CA SER A 233 6.57 8.34 24.84
C SER A 233 7.02 9.55 25.66
N GLY A 234 8.33 9.66 25.82
CA GLY A 234 8.98 10.93 26.17
C GLY A 234 9.69 11.42 24.92
N HIS A 235 9.05 12.41 24.27
CA HIS A 235 9.56 13.41 23.31
C HIS A 235 10.53 12.99 22.20
#